data_AF-A0A7X6Y4H3-F1
#
_entry.id   AF-A0A7X6Y4H3-F1
#
_cell.length_a   1.000
_cell.length_b   1.000
_cell.length_c   1.000
_cell.angle_alpha   90.00
_cell.angle_beta   90.00
_cell.angle_gamma   90.00
#
_symmetry.space_group_name_H-M   'P 1'
#
loop_
_entity.id
_entity.type
_entity.pdbx_description
1 polymer ?
#
loop_
_entity_poly.entity_id
_entity_poly.type
_entity_poly.pdbx_seq_one_letter_code
_entity_poly.pdbx_strand_id
1 'polypeptide(L)'
;MYAKNKNNLILNGDEKDFRNYANPDNDPNGDWTSGDPSAKSGGESTYFEIVNPYTNKADLPPKGRFWAFSKDTLKKYIESGKIKFKKEYGDNERGFIFKRYKSELKSIFNPVNSLFPVENEYMNQVGTKEVQQILEGEYFSNPKPVLFIKKLVQYGVSNDDIVLDFFSGSATTAHAVMQLNAEDGGNRKFIMVQLPEPTNEKSEAYKAGYKNICEIGKERIRRAGEKIKEENKDKENIENLDIGFKVFKLDTSNIRKWQPDYDNLEQSLLDYI
;
A
#
# COMPACT_ATOMS: atom_id res chain seq x y z
N MET A 1 0.37 -13.18 2.06
CA MET A 1 -0.78 -12.50 2.70
C MET A 1 -1.89 -13.51 2.91
N TYR A 2 -2.60 -13.40 4.02
CA TYR A 2 -3.80 -14.19 4.32
C TYR A 2 -4.94 -13.24 4.69
N ALA A 3 -6.18 -13.62 4.39
CA ALA A 3 -7.36 -12.85 4.75
C ALA A 3 -8.33 -13.72 5.55
N LYS A 4 -8.93 -13.14 6.61
CA LYS A 4 -9.96 -13.81 7.41
C LYS A 4 -11.16 -14.21 6.55
N ASN A 5 -11.57 -13.32 5.64
CA ASN A 5 -12.55 -13.61 4.60
C ASN A 5 -12.05 -13.02 3.27
N LYS A 6 -11.73 -13.88 2.31
CA LYS A 6 -11.19 -13.48 1.00
C LYS A 6 -12.16 -12.59 0.21
N ASN A 7 -13.47 -12.76 0.38
CA ASN A 7 -14.46 -12.00 -0.37
C ASN A 7 -14.54 -10.52 0.07
N ASN A 8 -14.06 -10.23 1.28
CA ASN A 8 -14.02 -8.87 1.82
C ASN A 8 -12.64 -8.21 1.65
N LEU A 9 -11.66 -8.95 1.13
CA LEU A 9 -10.31 -8.42 0.95
C LEU A 9 -10.29 -7.49 -0.27
N ILE A 10 -10.03 -6.21 -0.03
CA ILE A 10 -9.74 -5.23 -1.06
C ILE A 10 -8.28 -4.84 -0.91
N LEU A 11 -7.55 -4.90 -2.02
CA LEU A 11 -6.16 -4.45 -2.10
C LEU A 11 -6.03 -3.42 -3.19
N ASN A 12 -5.84 -2.16 -2.78
CA ASN A 12 -5.62 -1.06 -3.70
C ASN A 12 -4.12 -0.85 -3.83
N GLY A 13 -3.55 -1.05 -5.03
CA GLY A 13 -2.16 -0.70 -5.29
C GLY A 13 -1.98 0.80 -5.38
N ASP A 14 -0.89 1.23 -6.02
CA ASP A 14 -0.62 2.64 -6.23
C ASP A 14 -1.67 3.34 -7.08
N GLU A 15 -1.88 4.62 -6.83
CA GLU A 15 -2.75 5.47 -7.65
C GLU A 15 -2.30 5.44 -9.12
N LYS A 16 -3.29 5.50 -10.01
CA LYS A 16 -3.06 5.60 -11.44
C LYS A 16 -2.48 6.95 -11.78
N ASP A 17 -1.46 6.92 -12.64
CA ASP A 17 -0.95 8.13 -13.27
C ASP A 17 -1.93 8.61 -14.35
N PHE A 18 -2.43 9.84 -14.17
CA PHE A 18 -3.35 10.49 -15.09
C PHE A 18 -2.70 11.55 -15.99
N ARG A 19 -1.37 11.72 -15.97
CA ARG A 19 -0.69 12.77 -16.77
C ARG A 19 -0.94 12.67 -18.28
N ASN A 20 -1.22 11.47 -18.78
CA ASN A 20 -1.51 11.22 -20.21
C ASN A 20 -3.00 11.35 -20.58
N TYR A 21 -3.85 11.71 -19.63
CA TYR A 21 -5.26 11.99 -19.88
C TYR A 21 -5.44 13.48 -20.12
N ALA A 22 -6.10 13.82 -21.23
CA ALA A 22 -6.43 15.19 -21.57
C ALA A 22 -7.70 15.23 -22.42
N ASN A 23 -8.30 16.42 -22.56
CA ASN A 23 -9.43 16.64 -23.46
C ASN A 23 -9.12 17.69 -24.54
N PRO A 24 -8.16 17.44 -25.45
CA PRO A 24 -7.70 18.43 -26.42
C PRO A 24 -8.74 18.73 -27.52
N ASP A 25 -9.75 17.88 -27.68
CA ASP A 25 -10.77 17.99 -28.71
C ASP A 25 -12.16 18.33 -28.18
N ASN A 26 -12.26 18.79 -26.92
CA ASN A 26 -13.53 19.11 -26.25
C ASN A 26 -14.55 17.97 -26.34
N ASP A 27 -14.08 16.72 -26.21
CA ASP A 27 -14.92 15.53 -26.16
C ASP A 27 -15.91 15.64 -24.98
N PRO A 28 -17.22 15.44 -25.21
CA PRO A 28 -18.23 15.56 -24.15
C PRO A 28 -18.07 14.51 -23.03
N ASN A 29 -17.33 13.42 -23.26
CA ASN A 29 -17.06 12.39 -22.26
C ASN A 29 -15.86 12.73 -21.33
N GLY A 30 -15.22 13.89 -21.55
CA GLY A 30 -14.14 14.40 -20.72
C GLY A 30 -12.76 13.85 -21.08
N ASP A 31 -11.84 13.92 -20.12
CA ASP A 31 -10.44 13.54 -20.33
C ASP A 31 -10.28 12.09 -20.80
N TRP A 32 -9.45 11.89 -21.82
CA TRP A 32 -9.17 10.58 -22.39
C TRP A 32 -7.69 10.40 -22.71
N THR A 33 -7.29 9.13 -22.88
CA THR A 33 -5.98 8.76 -23.40
C THR A 33 -6.09 7.71 -24.50
N SER A 34 -5.04 7.54 -25.31
CA SER A 34 -5.02 6.52 -26.36
C SER A 34 -4.87 5.12 -25.77
N GLY A 35 -5.79 4.22 -26.09
CA GLY A 35 -5.76 2.83 -25.69
C GLY A 35 -5.34 1.87 -26.80
N ASP A 36 -4.95 0.66 -26.42
CA ASP A 36 -4.86 -0.47 -27.34
C ASP A 36 -6.28 -1.02 -27.61
N PRO A 37 -6.80 -0.94 -28.84
CA PRO A 37 -8.09 -1.51 -29.22
C PRO A 37 -8.04 -3.02 -29.42
N SER A 38 -6.91 -3.69 -29.21
CA SER A 38 -6.72 -5.11 -29.51
C SER A 38 -6.53 -5.97 -28.26
N ALA A 39 -6.79 -7.27 -28.39
CA ALA A 39 -6.68 -8.29 -27.36
C ALA A 39 -5.95 -9.55 -27.87
N LYS A 40 -5.40 -10.36 -26.95
CA LYS A 40 -4.67 -11.60 -27.30
C LYS A 40 -5.58 -12.73 -27.76
N SER A 41 -6.82 -12.77 -27.28
CA SER A 41 -7.83 -13.77 -27.61
C SER A 41 -9.00 -13.12 -28.32
N GLY A 42 -9.64 -13.88 -29.20
CA GLY A 42 -10.80 -13.46 -29.97
C GLY A 42 -11.25 -14.58 -30.90
N GLY A 43 -12.24 -14.26 -31.72
CA GLY A 43 -12.76 -15.15 -32.77
C GLY A 43 -13.08 -14.37 -34.04
N GLU A 44 -13.81 -15.01 -34.95
CA GLU A 44 -14.17 -14.44 -36.26
C GLU A 44 -14.93 -13.11 -36.13
N SER A 45 -15.80 -12.97 -35.13
CA SER A 45 -16.58 -11.74 -34.89
C SER A 45 -15.73 -10.54 -34.45
N THR A 46 -14.48 -10.77 -34.05
CA THR A 46 -13.51 -9.77 -33.59
C THR A 46 -12.32 -9.63 -34.53
N TYR A 47 -12.30 -10.39 -35.63
CA TYR A 47 -11.30 -10.28 -36.68
C TYR A 47 -11.94 -9.71 -37.94
N PHE A 48 -11.80 -8.40 -38.13
CA PHE A 48 -12.37 -7.71 -39.28
C PHE A 48 -11.62 -6.42 -39.57
N GLU A 49 -11.77 -5.95 -40.80
CA GLU A 49 -11.21 -4.67 -41.25
C GLU A 49 -12.04 -3.50 -40.73
N ILE A 50 -11.35 -2.48 -40.24
CA ILE A 50 -11.94 -1.18 -39.92
C ILE A 50 -11.48 -0.22 -41.01
N VAL A 51 -12.41 0.24 -41.85
CA VAL A 51 -12.12 1.18 -42.93
C VAL A 51 -12.25 2.61 -42.40
N ASN A 52 -11.21 3.43 -42.58
CA ASN A 52 -11.27 4.85 -42.25
C ASN A 52 -12.08 5.61 -43.31
N PRO A 53 -13.17 6.31 -42.94
CA PRO A 53 -14.05 6.99 -43.90
C PRO A 53 -13.41 8.20 -44.58
N TYR A 54 -12.32 8.76 -44.05
CA TYR A 54 -11.63 9.90 -44.65
C TYR A 54 -10.60 9.50 -45.71
N THR A 55 -9.95 8.35 -45.54
CA THR A 55 -8.80 7.92 -46.36
C THR A 55 -9.07 6.64 -47.16
N ASN A 56 -10.16 5.92 -46.87
CA ASN A 56 -10.49 4.59 -47.39
C ASN A 56 -9.42 3.51 -47.13
N LYS A 57 -8.41 3.76 -46.30
CA LYS A 57 -7.46 2.73 -45.88
C LYS A 57 -8.09 1.86 -44.78
N ALA A 58 -7.79 0.57 -44.82
CA ALA A 58 -8.30 -0.42 -43.88
C ALA A 58 -7.23 -0.81 -42.84
N ASP A 59 -7.64 -0.90 -41.57
CA ASP A 59 -6.81 -1.41 -40.49
C ASP A 59 -7.31 -2.80 -40.06
N LEU A 60 -6.39 -3.76 -39.98
CA LEU A 60 -6.59 -5.07 -39.35
C LEU A 60 -6.01 -5.06 -37.93
N PRO A 61 -6.48 -5.95 -37.03
CA PRO A 61 -5.84 -6.11 -35.74
C PRO A 61 -4.38 -6.60 -35.94
N PRO A 62 -3.45 -6.26 -35.03
CA PRO A 62 -2.06 -6.69 -35.15
C PRO A 62 -1.94 -8.21 -35.28
N LYS A 63 -0.88 -8.70 -35.93
CA LYS A 63 -0.65 -10.13 -36.12
C LYS A 63 -0.69 -10.89 -34.78
N GLY A 64 -1.52 -11.92 -34.71
CA GLY A 64 -1.73 -12.72 -33.49
C GLY A 64 -2.62 -12.07 -32.44
N ARG A 65 -3.34 -10.99 -32.80
CA ARG A 65 -4.30 -10.29 -31.95
C ARG A 65 -5.64 -10.14 -32.69
N PHE A 66 -6.65 -9.76 -31.93
CA PHE A 66 -8.01 -9.51 -32.39
C PHE A 66 -8.45 -8.14 -31.90
N TRP A 67 -9.51 -7.56 -32.45
CA TRP A 67 -10.11 -6.39 -31.82
C TRP A 67 -10.72 -6.76 -30.47
N ALA A 68 -10.61 -5.88 -29.48
CA ALA A 68 -11.20 -6.05 -28.15
C ALA A 68 -12.74 -5.86 -28.16
N PHE A 69 -13.33 -5.71 -29.34
CA PHE A 69 -14.75 -5.44 -29.57
C PHE A 69 -15.20 -6.07 -30.89
N SER A 70 -16.51 -6.36 -30.99
CA SER A 70 -17.15 -6.87 -32.21
C SER A 70 -17.51 -5.75 -33.18
N LYS A 71 -17.93 -6.10 -34.39
CA LYS A 71 -18.48 -5.14 -35.38
C LYS A 71 -19.66 -4.33 -34.85
N ASP A 72 -20.53 -4.93 -34.03
CA ASP A 72 -21.68 -4.23 -33.48
C ASP A 72 -21.27 -3.21 -32.41
N THR A 73 -20.29 -3.57 -31.58
CA THR A 73 -19.72 -2.65 -30.59
C THR A 73 -18.90 -1.55 -31.25
N LEU A 74 -18.22 -1.82 -32.37
CA LEU A 74 -17.54 -0.81 -33.17
C LEU A 74 -18.48 0.34 -33.53
N LYS A 75 -19.69 0.04 -34.03
CA LYS A 75 -20.68 1.06 -34.40
C LYS A 75 -21.00 1.97 -33.23
N LYS A 76 -21.28 1.39 -32.05
CA LYS A 76 -21.53 2.13 -30.82
C LYS A 76 -20.35 3.01 -30.41
N TYR A 77 -19.12 2.53 -30.58
CA TYR A 77 -17.91 3.30 -30.25
C TYR A 77 -17.66 4.44 -31.22
N ILE A 78 -18.04 4.31 -32.49
CA ILE A 78 -18.00 5.40 -33.45
C ILE A 78 -19.04 6.46 -33.06
N GLU A 79 -20.27 6.03 -32.78
CA GLU A 79 -21.36 6.93 -32.36
C GLU A 79 -21.07 7.67 -31.05
N SER A 80 -20.46 6.99 -30.08
CA SER A 80 -20.13 7.59 -28.78
C SER A 80 -18.86 8.45 -28.80
N GLY A 81 -18.14 8.52 -29.94
CA GLY A 81 -16.87 9.23 -30.07
C GLY A 81 -15.64 8.50 -29.52
N LYS A 82 -15.83 7.28 -28.99
CA LYS A 82 -14.77 6.43 -28.43
C LYS A 82 -13.77 5.97 -29.49
N ILE A 83 -14.22 5.86 -30.74
CA ILE A 83 -13.34 5.72 -31.91
C ILE A 83 -13.31 7.04 -32.66
N LYS A 84 -12.10 7.58 -32.82
CA LYS A 84 -11.85 8.80 -33.59
C LYS A 84 -10.97 8.48 -34.78
N PHE A 85 -11.53 8.58 -35.98
CA PHE A 85 -10.77 8.42 -37.23
C PHE A 85 -9.83 9.62 -37.45
N LYS A 86 -8.59 9.32 -37.83
CA LYS A 86 -7.59 10.32 -38.20
C LYS A 86 -7.82 10.76 -39.65
N LYS A 87 -7.71 12.05 -39.93
CA LYS A 87 -7.78 12.58 -41.31
C LYS A 87 -6.46 12.36 -42.07
N GLU A 88 -5.34 12.47 -41.36
CA GLU A 88 -3.98 12.30 -41.89
C GLU A 88 -3.17 11.46 -40.90
N TYR A 89 -2.35 10.54 -41.43
CA TYR A 89 -1.48 9.64 -40.67
C TYR A 89 -0.47 8.95 -41.60
N GLY A 90 0.67 8.52 -41.04
CA GLY A 90 1.71 7.83 -41.78
C GLY A 90 1.30 6.42 -42.23
N ASP A 91 2.00 5.85 -43.22
CA ASP A 91 1.61 4.57 -43.84
C ASP A 91 1.63 3.37 -42.88
N ASN A 92 2.43 3.42 -41.82
CA ASN A 92 2.52 2.38 -40.79
C ASN A 92 1.75 2.74 -39.51
N GLU A 93 0.93 3.78 -39.53
CA GLU A 93 0.08 4.15 -38.41
C GLU A 93 -1.35 3.67 -38.60
N ARG A 94 -1.98 3.27 -37.50
CA ARG A 94 -3.41 3.00 -37.46
C ARG A 94 -4.20 4.28 -37.76
N GLY A 95 -5.20 4.16 -38.61
CA GLY A 95 -6.07 5.24 -39.07
C GLY A 95 -7.09 5.73 -38.05
N PHE A 96 -7.14 5.15 -36.85
CA PHE A 96 -8.05 5.59 -35.78
C PHE A 96 -7.41 5.52 -34.39
N ILE A 97 -7.93 6.36 -33.52
CA ILE A 97 -7.63 6.41 -32.09
C ILE A 97 -8.76 5.72 -31.34
N PHE A 98 -8.40 4.84 -30.41
CA PHE A 98 -9.33 4.26 -29.46
C PHE A 98 -9.18 5.00 -28.13
N LYS A 99 -10.19 5.78 -27.76
CA LYS A 99 -10.18 6.60 -26.55
C LYS A 99 -10.52 5.77 -25.33
N ARG A 100 -9.71 5.91 -24.28
CA ARG A 100 -10.01 5.42 -22.93
C ARG A 100 -10.33 6.62 -22.06
N TYR A 101 -11.59 6.75 -21.69
CA TYR A 101 -12.06 7.87 -20.88
C TYR A 101 -11.72 7.67 -19.40
N LYS A 102 -11.32 8.75 -18.74
CA LYS A 102 -11.04 8.76 -17.30
C LYS A 102 -12.30 8.45 -16.49
N SER A 103 -13.46 8.93 -16.97
CA SER A 103 -14.79 8.74 -16.38
C SER A 103 -15.27 7.28 -16.39
N GLU A 104 -14.74 6.44 -17.28
CA GLU A 104 -15.10 5.02 -17.37
C GLU A 104 -14.23 4.10 -16.47
N LEU A 105 -13.26 4.66 -15.74
CA LEU A 105 -12.37 3.88 -14.90
C LEU A 105 -13.11 3.30 -13.70
N LYS A 106 -13.04 1.97 -13.55
CA LYS A 106 -13.61 1.25 -12.40
C LYS A 106 -12.88 1.51 -11.09
N SER A 107 -11.61 1.88 -11.17
CA SER A 107 -10.77 2.19 -10.00
C SER A 107 -9.71 3.20 -10.41
N ILE A 108 -9.44 4.14 -9.50
CA ILE A 108 -8.33 5.08 -9.60
C ILE A 108 -7.00 4.46 -9.17
N PHE A 109 -7.02 3.22 -8.65
CA PHE A 109 -5.83 2.48 -8.22
C PHE A 109 -5.43 1.40 -9.23
N ASN A 110 -4.14 1.10 -9.27
CA ASN A 110 -3.62 -0.08 -9.93
C ASN A 110 -3.80 -1.33 -9.05
N PRO A 111 -3.83 -2.54 -9.65
CA PRO A 111 -3.63 -3.75 -8.87
C PRO A 111 -2.28 -3.70 -8.17
N VAL A 112 -2.19 -4.31 -6.98
CA VAL A 112 -0.91 -4.43 -6.26
C VAL A 112 0.09 -5.20 -7.12
N ASN A 113 1.22 -4.56 -7.43
CA ASN A 113 2.32 -5.19 -8.16
C ASN A 113 3.05 -6.19 -7.25
N SER A 114 3.01 -7.49 -7.55
CA SER A 114 3.69 -8.50 -6.72
C SER A 114 5.22 -8.33 -6.66
N LEU A 115 5.82 -7.57 -7.58
CA LEU A 115 7.25 -7.33 -7.64
C LEU A 115 7.66 -5.95 -7.11
N PHE A 116 6.75 -5.15 -6.54
CA PHE A 116 7.13 -3.87 -5.94
C PHE A 116 8.32 -3.97 -4.95
N PRO A 117 8.47 -5.04 -4.13
CA PRO A 117 9.55 -5.10 -3.13
C PRO A 117 10.96 -5.34 -3.68
N VAL A 118 11.13 -5.50 -5.01
CA VAL A 118 12.45 -5.78 -5.61
C VAL A 118 13.28 -4.50 -5.83
N GLU A 119 12.65 -3.34 -5.67
CA GLU A 119 13.32 -2.06 -5.88
C GLU A 119 14.30 -1.74 -4.74
N ASN A 120 15.35 -0.97 -5.05
CA ASN A 120 16.45 -0.70 -4.11
C ASN A 120 16.01 0.02 -2.82
N GLU A 121 14.90 0.75 -2.88
CA GLU A 121 14.30 1.45 -1.73
C GLU A 121 13.76 0.51 -0.64
N TYR A 122 13.57 -0.77 -0.95
CA TYR A 122 13.10 -1.80 -0.01
C TYR A 122 14.23 -2.65 0.59
N MET A 123 15.50 -2.35 0.28
CA MET A 123 16.63 -3.14 0.75
C MET A 123 16.93 -2.92 2.24
N ASN A 124 17.49 -3.95 2.89
CA ASN A 124 17.83 -3.93 4.32
C ASN A 124 18.72 -2.73 4.73
N GLN A 125 19.64 -2.32 3.86
CA GLN A 125 20.53 -1.18 4.11
C GLN A 125 19.76 0.13 4.33
N VAL A 126 18.60 0.29 3.67
CA VAL A 126 17.73 1.46 3.85
C VAL A 126 17.18 1.48 5.27
N GLY A 127 16.60 0.38 5.73
CA GLY A 127 16.07 0.26 7.09
C GLY A 127 17.13 0.52 8.16
N THR A 128 18.35 -0.03 7.98
CA THR A 128 19.45 0.22 8.92
C THR A 128 19.78 1.70 9.02
N LYS A 129 19.91 2.39 7.88
CA LYS A 129 20.20 3.84 7.84
C LYS A 129 19.08 4.67 8.48
N GLU A 130 17.82 4.35 8.19
CA GLU A 130 16.66 5.05 8.76
C GLU A 130 16.65 4.99 10.29
N VAL A 131 16.89 3.81 10.87
CA VAL A 131 16.92 3.64 12.32
C VAL A 131 18.12 4.34 12.95
N GLN A 132 19.29 4.24 12.33
CA GLN A 132 20.49 4.93 12.80
C GLN A 132 20.31 6.44 12.82
N GLN A 133 19.68 7.02 11.78
CA GLN A 133 19.39 8.44 11.72
C GLN A 133 18.38 8.88 12.77
N ILE A 134 17.31 8.10 12.99
CA ILE A 134 16.27 8.45 13.96
C ILE A 134 16.77 8.33 15.39
N LEU A 135 17.50 7.27 15.70
CA LEU A 135 17.99 7.02 17.05
C LEU A 135 19.35 7.67 17.32
N GLU A 136 19.97 8.28 16.30
CA GLU A 136 21.31 8.89 16.35
C GLU A 136 22.39 7.91 16.84
N GLY A 137 22.25 6.64 16.45
CA GLY A 137 23.15 5.57 16.88
C GLY A 137 22.75 4.18 16.39
N GLU A 138 23.68 3.24 16.47
CA GLU A 138 23.51 1.86 16.01
C GLU A 138 22.92 0.97 17.11
N TYR A 139 21.67 1.24 17.51
CA TYR A 139 21.05 0.53 18.64
C TYR A 139 20.20 -0.69 18.26
N PHE A 140 19.90 -0.87 16.97
CA PHE A 140 19.10 -2.01 16.50
C PHE A 140 19.64 -2.56 15.19
N SER A 141 19.64 -3.89 15.05
CA SER A 141 20.12 -4.56 13.84
C SER A 141 18.96 -5.09 12.98
N ASN A 142 19.15 -5.07 11.66
CA ASN A 142 18.20 -5.60 10.68
C ASN A 142 16.74 -5.07 10.78
N PRO A 143 16.52 -3.77 11.02
CA PRO A 143 15.17 -3.21 10.97
C PRO A 143 14.58 -3.33 9.55
N LYS A 144 13.26 -3.44 9.45
CA LYS A 144 12.57 -3.35 8.15
C LYS A 144 12.57 -1.88 7.69
N PRO A 145 12.72 -1.61 6.38
CA PRO A 145 12.55 -0.26 5.82
C PRO A 145 11.13 0.27 6.05
N VAL A 146 11.01 1.55 6.38
CA VAL A 146 9.72 2.21 6.64
C VAL A 146 8.83 2.19 5.40
N LEU A 147 9.39 2.51 4.23
CA LEU A 147 8.65 2.54 2.97
C LEU A 147 8.02 1.18 2.64
N PHE A 148 8.74 0.08 2.91
CA PHE A 148 8.22 -1.27 2.70
C PHE A 148 6.94 -1.52 3.50
N ILE A 149 6.98 -1.22 4.81
CA ILE A 149 5.81 -1.41 5.68
C ILE A 149 4.71 -0.41 5.33
N LYS A 150 5.05 0.83 4.98
CA LYS A 150 4.10 1.87 4.57
C LYS A 150 3.27 1.43 3.36
N LYS A 151 3.91 0.85 2.33
CA LYS A 151 3.20 0.31 1.15
C LYS A 151 2.25 -0.82 1.54
N LEU A 152 2.65 -1.75 2.41
CA LEU A 152 1.78 -2.83 2.86
C LEU A 152 0.54 -2.31 3.62
N VAL A 153 0.72 -1.29 4.46
CA VAL A 153 -0.39 -0.63 5.15
C VAL A 153 -1.29 0.09 4.14
N GLN A 154 -0.71 0.91 3.26
CA GLN A 154 -1.44 1.65 2.22
C GLN A 154 -2.31 0.72 1.36
N TYR A 155 -1.82 -0.48 1.03
CA TYR A 155 -2.54 -1.38 0.14
C TYR A 155 -3.73 -2.09 0.76
N GLY A 156 -3.72 -2.33 2.07
CA GLY A 156 -4.68 -3.22 2.72
C GLY A 156 -5.39 -2.64 3.94
N VAL A 157 -5.12 -1.40 4.31
CA VAL A 157 -5.61 -0.78 5.55
C VAL A 157 -6.33 0.53 5.24
N SER A 158 -7.57 0.65 5.70
CA SER A 158 -8.39 1.86 5.56
C SER A 158 -7.84 2.99 6.44
N ASN A 159 -8.29 4.22 6.22
CA ASN A 159 -7.73 5.39 6.90
C ASN A 159 -8.01 5.42 8.42
N ASP A 160 -8.88 4.59 8.97
CA ASP A 160 -9.30 4.57 10.38
C ASP A 160 -9.11 3.21 11.06
N ASP A 161 -8.47 2.26 10.37
CA ASP A 161 -8.25 0.90 10.85
C ASP A 161 -7.12 0.82 11.92
N ILE A 162 -7.07 -0.33 12.61
CA ILE A 162 -6.03 -0.65 13.60
C ILE A 162 -5.00 -1.62 13.00
N VAL A 163 -3.72 -1.25 13.05
CA VAL A 163 -2.59 -2.08 12.62
C VAL A 163 -1.94 -2.74 13.83
N LEU A 164 -2.00 -4.07 13.91
CA LEU A 164 -1.35 -4.87 14.95
C LEU A 164 -0.04 -5.46 14.44
N ASP A 165 1.05 -5.23 15.18
CA ASP A 165 2.33 -5.90 14.99
C ASP A 165 2.80 -6.46 16.33
N PHE A 166 2.72 -7.78 16.49
CA PHE A 166 3.07 -8.46 17.73
C PHE A 166 4.51 -9.00 17.77
N PHE A 167 5.33 -8.60 16.80
CA PHE A 167 6.78 -8.78 16.77
C PHE A 167 7.44 -7.45 16.38
N SER A 168 7.10 -6.39 17.12
CA SER A 168 7.34 -5.03 16.63
C SER A 168 8.82 -4.69 16.45
N GLY A 169 9.74 -5.33 17.19
CA GLY A 169 11.17 -5.10 17.11
C GLY A 169 11.50 -3.61 17.29
N SER A 170 12.09 -2.99 16.27
CA SER A 170 12.39 -1.56 16.23
C SER A 170 11.18 -0.66 15.96
N ALA A 171 9.95 -1.19 15.98
CA ALA A 171 8.70 -0.46 15.76
C ALA A 171 8.60 0.26 14.40
N THR A 172 9.14 -0.33 13.32
CA THR A 172 8.98 0.21 11.96
C THR A 172 7.51 0.38 11.58
N THR A 173 6.63 -0.54 12.00
CA THR A 173 5.19 -0.49 11.69
C THR A 173 4.51 0.75 12.27
N ALA A 174 4.79 1.11 13.52
CA ALA A 174 4.26 2.35 14.12
C ALA A 174 4.74 3.60 13.38
N HIS A 175 6.03 3.65 13.00
CA HIS A 175 6.55 4.74 12.18
C HIS A 175 5.82 4.83 10.84
N ALA A 176 5.70 3.71 10.11
CA ALA A 176 5.02 3.70 8.81
C ALA A 176 3.55 4.16 8.90
N VAL A 177 2.84 3.79 9.97
CA VAL A 177 1.45 4.22 10.21
C VAL A 177 1.37 5.74 10.46
N MET A 178 2.21 6.29 11.33
CA MET A 178 2.24 7.74 11.58
C MET A 178 2.60 8.53 10.32
N GLN A 179 3.59 8.03 9.55
CA GLN A 179 4.00 8.64 8.29
C GLN A 179 2.83 8.66 7.29
N LEU A 180 2.11 7.54 7.15
CA LEU A 180 0.99 7.46 6.22
C LEU A 180 -0.16 8.39 6.62
N ASN A 181 -0.52 8.43 7.91
CA ASN A 181 -1.51 9.39 8.43
C ASN A 181 -1.12 10.84 8.16
N ALA A 182 0.16 11.18 8.29
CA ALA A 182 0.67 12.51 7.96
C ALA A 182 0.54 12.81 6.46
N GLU A 183 0.73 11.82 5.59
CA GLU A 183 0.66 11.97 4.14
C GLU A 183 -0.77 12.09 3.61
N ASP A 184 -1.69 11.25 4.07
CA ASP A 184 -3.05 11.14 3.53
C ASP A 184 -4.16 11.70 4.43
N GLY A 185 -3.81 12.25 5.60
CA GLY A 185 -4.77 12.77 6.56
C GLY A 185 -5.56 11.66 7.28
N GLY A 186 -5.08 10.42 7.24
CA GLY A 186 -5.68 9.29 7.93
C GLY A 186 -5.60 9.38 9.46
N ASN A 187 -6.38 8.52 10.10
CA ASN A 187 -6.46 8.33 11.55
C ASN A 187 -6.24 6.85 11.93
N ARG A 188 -5.32 6.18 11.23
CA ARG A 188 -4.97 4.78 11.50
C ARG A 188 -4.31 4.67 12.85
N LYS A 189 -4.66 3.64 13.60
CA LYS A 189 -4.09 3.37 14.92
C LYS A 189 -3.15 2.18 14.85
N PHE A 190 -2.23 2.08 15.80
CA PHE A 190 -1.34 0.94 15.87
C PHE A 190 -1.31 0.32 17.27
N ILE A 191 -1.08 -1.00 17.33
CA ILE A 191 -0.81 -1.75 18.56
C ILE A 191 0.48 -2.53 18.34
N MET A 192 1.53 -2.17 19.05
CA MET A 192 2.83 -2.84 18.99
C MET A 192 2.98 -3.75 20.22
N VAL A 193 3.36 -5.01 20.00
CA VAL A 193 3.76 -5.93 21.09
C VAL A 193 5.21 -6.35 20.88
N GLN A 194 5.99 -6.25 21.95
CA GLN A 194 7.39 -6.64 21.98
C GLN A 194 7.70 -7.29 23.32
N LEU A 195 8.42 -8.41 23.27
CA LEU A 195 8.99 -9.04 24.46
C LEU A 195 10.09 -8.13 25.02
N PRO A 196 10.19 -7.92 26.35
CA PRO A 196 11.27 -7.14 26.97
C PRO A 196 12.58 -7.95 27.01
N GLU A 197 13.03 -8.40 25.84
CA GLU A 197 14.29 -9.11 25.66
C GLU A 197 15.45 -8.17 26.03
N PRO A 198 16.31 -8.56 27.00
CA PRO A 198 17.44 -7.74 27.41
C PRO A 198 18.41 -7.48 26.25
N THR A 199 18.94 -6.26 26.17
CA THR A 199 20.03 -5.97 25.24
C THR A 199 21.33 -6.58 25.75
N ASN A 200 22.23 -6.98 24.85
CA ASN A 200 23.54 -7.47 25.22
C ASN A 200 24.33 -6.37 25.94
N GLU A 201 24.89 -6.65 27.11
CA GLU A 201 25.62 -5.67 27.94
C GLU A 201 26.79 -4.99 27.22
N LYS A 202 27.38 -5.66 26.23
CA LYS A 202 28.48 -5.13 25.41
C LYS A 202 28.01 -4.28 24.22
N SER A 203 26.72 -4.28 23.90
CA SER A 203 26.15 -3.55 22.77
C SER A 203 26.10 -2.04 23.02
N GLU A 204 26.14 -1.26 21.93
CA GLU A 204 25.96 0.19 22.00
C GLU A 204 24.58 0.57 22.56
N ALA A 205 23.56 -0.24 22.30
CA ALA A 205 22.22 -0.03 22.86
C ALA A 205 22.23 -0.08 24.39
N TYR A 206 22.89 -1.09 24.98
CA TYR A 206 22.97 -1.21 26.43
C TYR A 206 23.76 -0.06 27.06
N LYS A 207 24.89 0.33 26.43
CA LYS A 207 25.73 1.46 26.87
C LYS A 207 24.97 2.80 26.81
N ALA A 208 24.09 2.97 25.83
CA ALA A 208 23.21 4.13 25.69
C ALA A 208 21.99 4.11 26.65
N GLY A 209 21.85 3.07 27.48
CA GLY A 209 20.81 2.97 28.50
C GLY A 209 19.58 2.16 28.08
N TYR A 210 19.50 1.66 26.84
CA TYR A 210 18.40 0.79 26.41
C TYR A 210 18.58 -0.62 26.98
N LYS A 211 17.92 -0.90 28.11
CA LYS A 211 18.07 -2.19 28.81
C LYS A 211 17.41 -3.38 28.11
N ASN A 212 16.41 -3.13 27.28
CA ASN A 212 15.72 -4.15 26.51
C ASN A 212 15.24 -3.59 25.16
N ILE A 213 14.82 -4.48 24.26
CA ILE A 213 14.36 -4.11 22.91
C ILE A 213 13.14 -3.17 22.95
N CYS A 214 12.24 -3.31 23.92
CA CYS A 214 11.08 -2.43 24.06
C CYS A 214 11.48 -0.97 24.29
N GLU A 215 12.57 -0.70 25.03
CA GLU A 215 13.07 0.66 25.24
C GLU A 215 13.47 1.32 23.91
N ILE A 216 14.14 0.58 23.03
CA ILE A 216 14.56 1.04 21.70
C ILE A 216 13.33 1.35 20.85
N GLY A 217 12.35 0.44 20.81
CA GLY A 217 11.12 0.62 20.05
C GLY A 217 10.32 1.84 20.52
N LYS A 218 10.15 2.02 21.83
CA LYS A 218 9.48 3.20 22.41
C LYS A 218 10.16 4.50 22.00
N GLU A 219 11.49 4.53 22.07
CA GLU A 219 12.25 5.72 21.72
C GLU A 219 12.17 6.04 20.23
N ARG A 220 12.25 5.00 19.38
CA ARG A 220 12.03 5.16 17.93
C ARG A 220 10.65 5.75 17.63
N ILE A 221 9.58 5.27 18.27
CA ILE A 221 8.23 5.80 18.05
C ILE A 221 8.18 7.29 18.39
N ARG A 222 8.73 7.71 19.55
CA ARG A 222 8.76 9.13 19.94
C ARG A 222 9.49 9.99 18.91
N ARG A 223 10.73 9.62 18.60
CA ARG A 223 11.57 10.41 17.67
C ARG A 223 11.01 10.42 16.25
N ALA A 224 10.44 9.31 15.79
CA ALA A 224 9.78 9.26 14.49
C ALA A 224 8.56 10.20 14.44
N GLY A 225 7.71 10.19 15.46
CA GLY A 225 6.56 11.09 15.55
C GLY A 225 6.94 12.56 15.49
N GLU A 226 7.92 12.98 16.30
CA GLU A 226 8.41 14.37 16.29
C GLU A 226 9.05 14.74 14.95
N LYS A 227 9.87 13.85 14.37
CA LYS A 227 10.50 14.06 13.06
C LYS A 227 9.45 14.25 11.96
N ILE A 228 8.39 13.43 11.95
CA ILE A 228 7.30 13.55 10.97
C ILE A 228 6.61 14.91 11.08
N LYS A 229 6.33 15.37 12.31
CA LYS A 229 5.74 16.71 12.52
C LYS A 229 6.64 17.82 12.01
N GLU A 230 7.95 17.75 12.31
CA GLU A 230 8.91 18.76 11.85
C GLU A 230 9.05 18.78 10.32
N GLU A 231 9.16 17.61 9.68
CA GLU A 231 9.29 17.50 8.22
C GLU A 231 8.01 17.95 7.46
N ASN A 232 6.86 17.97 8.14
CA ASN A 232 5.56 18.33 7.55
C ASN A 232 4.96 19.61 8.17
N LYS A 233 5.77 20.46 8.83
CA LYS A 233 5.28 21.65 9.56
C LYS A 233 4.48 22.65 8.72
N ASP A 234 4.72 22.69 7.41
CA ASP A 234 4.03 23.58 6.47
C ASP A 234 2.71 22.99 5.97
N LYS A 235 2.37 21.75 6.36
CA LYS A 235 1.15 21.06 5.95
C LYS A 235 -0.01 21.45 6.85
N GLU A 236 -1.15 21.76 6.24
CA GLU A 236 -2.38 22.06 6.97
C GLU A 236 -2.79 20.89 7.88
N ASN A 237 -3.21 21.19 9.11
CA ASN A 237 -3.65 20.24 10.13
C ASN A 237 -2.58 19.27 10.66
N ILE A 238 -1.28 19.46 10.36
CA ILE A 238 -0.21 18.59 10.87
C ILE A 238 -0.12 18.60 12.40
N GLU A 239 -0.49 19.69 13.05
CA GLU A 239 -0.54 19.83 14.50
C GLU A 239 -1.49 18.82 15.15
N ASN A 240 -2.53 18.41 14.41
CA ASN A 240 -3.54 17.44 14.83
C ASN A 240 -3.11 15.98 14.60
N LEU A 241 -1.94 15.72 14.00
CA LEU A 241 -1.40 14.38 13.83
C LEU A 241 -1.17 13.73 15.21
N ASP A 242 -1.87 12.61 15.45
CA ASP A 242 -1.67 11.79 16.64
C ASP A 242 -0.38 10.97 16.51
N ILE A 243 0.65 11.43 17.23
CA ILE A 243 1.93 10.72 17.41
C ILE A 243 2.04 10.09 18.80
N GLY A 244 0.98 10.20 19.61
CA GLY A 244 0.94 9.73 20.97
C GLY A 244 0.80 8.21 21.05
N PHE A 245 1.33 7.63 22.12
CA PHE A 245 1.10 6.23 22.43
C PHE A 245 1.15 5.99 23.94
N LYS A 246 0.46 4.95 24.38
CA LYS A 246 0.49 4.48 25.77
C LYS A 246 1.31 3.20 25.85
N VAL A 247 2.06 3.05 26.93
CA VAL A 247 2.89 1.88 27.19
C VAL A 247 2.26 1.06 28.30
N PHE A 248 2.01 -0.21 28.01
CA PHE A 248 1.51 -1.18 28.97
C PHE A 248 2.52 -2.31 29.14
N LYS A 249 2.54 -2.92 30.31
CA LYS A 249 3.29 -4.14 30.60
C LYS A 249 2.33 -5.22 31.05
N LEU A 250 2.61 -6.47 30.68
CA LEU A 250 1.91 -7.60 31.29
C LEU A 250 2.40 -7.74 32.73
N ASP A 251 1.45 -7.88 33.64
CA ASP A 251 1.72 -8.19 35.04
C ASP A 251 1.37 -9.66 35.31
N THR A 252 1.74 -10.12 36.49
CA THR A 252 1.31 -11.41 37.01
C THR A 252 -0.22 -11.48 37.09
N SER A 253 -0.76 -12.66 36.81
CA SER A 253 -2.21 -12.87 36.87
C SER A 253 -2.66 -12.86 38.33
N ASN A 254 -3.74 -12.13 38.63
CA ASN A 254 -4.46 -12.27 39.89
C ASN A 254 -5.21 -13.62 40.00
N ILE A 255 -5.24 -14.41 38.92
CA ILE A 255 -5.78 -15.77 38.93
C ILE A 255 -4.78 -16.67 39.67
N ARG A 256 -5.15 -17.10 40.87
CA ARG A 256 -4.43 -18.14 41.61
C ARG A 256 -4.49 -19.43 40.78
N LYS A 257 -3.34 -19.98 40.38
CA LYS A 257 -3.27 -21.29 39.74
C LYS A 257 -3.75 -22.32 40.77
N TRP A 258 -4.91 -22.94 40.54
CA TRP A 258 -5.37 -24.04 41.38
C TRP A 258 -4.40 -25.22 41.18
N GLN A 259 -3.53 -25.43 42.16
CA GLN A 259 -2.70 -26.62 42.31
C GLN A 259 -3.05 -27.22 43.67
N PRO A 260 -3.99 -28.18 43.73
CA PRO A 260 -4.33 -28.83 44.97
C PRO A 260 -3.12 -29.62 45.47
N ASP A 261 -2.75 -29.42 46.73
CA ASP A 261 -1.92 -30.39 47.43
C ASP A 261 -2.81 -31.60 47.76
N TYR A 262 -2.60 -32.72 47.10
CA TYR A 262 -3.39 -33.93 47.31
C TYR A 262 -3.15 -34.55 48.69
N ASP A 263 -2.00 -34.28 49.31
CA ASP A 263 -1.66 -34.77 50.65
C ASP A 263 -2.27 -33.88 51.76
N ASN A 264 -2.71 -32.65 51.41
CA ASN A 264 -3.34 -31.72 52.33
C ASN A 264 -4.48 -30.92 51.67
N LEU A 265 -5.44 -31.65 51.10
CA LEU A 265 -6.51 -31.08 50.27
C LEU A 265 -7.39 -30.08 51.04
N GLU A 266 -7.66 -30.32 52.32
CA GLU A 266 -8.53 -29.44 53.14
C GLU A 266 -7.88 -28.07 53.37
N GLN A 267 -6.60 -28.03 53.78
CA GLN A 267 -5.88 -26.76 53.92
C GLN A 267 -5.69 -26.09 52.55
N SER A 268 -5.39 -26.88 51.51
CA SER A 268 -5.30 -26.41 50.13
C SER A 268 -6.64 -25.93 49.56
N LEU A 269 -7.79 -26.20 50.19
CA LEU A 269 -9.07 -25.62 49.82
C LEU A 269 -9.34 -24.34 50.62
N LEU A 270 -8.99 -24.32 51.91
CA LEU A 270 -9.17 -23.17 52.80
C LEU A 270 -8.24 -22.00 52.45
N ASP A 271 -6.99 -22.26 52.06
CA ASP A 271 -6.04 -21.23 51.63
C ASP A 271 -6.46 -20.53 50.31
N TYR A 272 -7.44 -21.10 49.60
CA TYR A 272 -7.99 -20.59 48.34
C TYR A 272 -9.35 -19.89 48.50
N ILE A 273 -9.93 -19.84 49.71
CA ILE A 273 -11.10 -19.00 50.08
C ILE A 273 -10.61 -17.63 50.57
#